data_AF-A0A7Y2EK49-F1
#
_entry.id   AF-A0A7Y2EK49-F1
#
_cell.length_a   1.000
_cell.length_b   1.000
_cell.length_c   1.000
_cell.angle_alpha   90.00
_cell.angle_beta   90.00
_cell.angle_gamma   90.00
#
_symmetry.space_group_name_H-M   'P 1'
#
loop_
_entity.id
_entity.type
_entity.pdbx_description
1 polymer ?
#
loop_
_entity_poly.entity_id
_entity_poly.type
_entity_poly.pdbx_seq_one_letter_code
_entity_poly.pdbx_strand_id
1 'polypeptide(L)'
;MELAKVETLLESYFEGQTSLEQENELRAFFATEEIPAHLTVYKPMFEGFQLAATESSQKEFQIPDTKKKSRYWTFGIAASFAVMAGIASFMFSQQGLSQEEQEALAAFKKTKEVMFLFSENLNKGTESVAHLDEFTKGTSNIALINEFTESKNRILK
;
A
#
# COMPACT_ATOMS: atom_id res chain seq x y z
N MET A 1 22.62 44.70 32.26
CA MET A 1 23.14 43.36 31.87
C MET A 1 24.65 43.40 32.05
N GLU A 2 25.28 42.30 32.48
CA GLU A 2 26.74 42.22 32.57
C GLU A 2 27.40 42.39 31.18
N LEU A 3 28.48 43.16 31.10
CA LEU A 3 29.11 43.56 29.83
C LEU A 3 29.61 42.36 29.00
N ALA A 4 30.26 41.39 29.64
CA ALA A 4 30.75 40.17 28.98
C ALA A 4 29.61 39.31 28.40
N LYS A 5 28.42 39.36 29.02
CA LYS A 5 27.23 38.65 28.53
C LYS A 5 26.72 39.30 27.24
N VAL A 6 26.74 40.64 27.16
CA VAL A 6 26.32 41.39 25.96
C VAL A 6 27.26 41.13 24.81
N GLU A 7 28.58 41.13 25.04
CA GLU A 7 29.59 40.85 24.00
C GLU A 7 29.41 39.45 23.41
N THR A 8 29.26 38.44 24.29
CA THR A 8 29.00 37.06 23.85
C THR A 8 27.70 36.95 23.05
N LEU A 9 26.66 37.64 23.51
CA LEU A 9 25.36 37.64 22.85
C LEU A 9 25.40 38.34 21.48
N LEU A 10 26.20 39.41 21.38
CA LEU A 10 26.40 40.15 20.14
C LEU A 10 27.17 39.32 19.10
N GLU A 11 28.19 38.56 19.52
CA GLU A 11 28.89 37.61 18.65
C GLU A 11 27.92 36.54 18.12
N SER A 12 27.14 35.91 19.00
CA SER A 12 26.13 34.93 18.61
C SER A 12 25.04 35.53 17.71
N TYR A 13 24.71 36.81 17.86
CA TYR A 13 23.78 37.51 16.99
C TYR A 13 24.33 37.64 15.56
N PHE A 14 25.62 37.98 15.43
CA PHE A 14 26.28 38.03 14.12
C PHE A 14 26.46 36.65 13.49
N GLU A 15 26.60 35.59 14.30
CA GLU A 15 26.59 34.21 13.84
C GLU A 15 25.18 33.66 13.53
N GLY A 16 24.12 34.40 13.84
CA GLY A 16 22.73 33.99 13.63
C GLY A 16 22.25 32.87 14.57
N GLN A 17 22.85 32.75 15.76
CA GLN A 17 22.55 31.70 16.75
C GLN A 17 21.68 32.21 17.92
N THR A 18 21.12 33.41 17.81
CA THR A 18 20.28 34.01 18.86
C THR A 18 18.81 33.59 18.77
N SER A 19 18.14 33.58 19.91
CA SER A 19 16.68 33.49 20.02
C SER A 19 16.01 34.87 20.01
N LEU A 20 14.70 34.93 19.76
CA LEU A 20 13.94 36.18 19.75
C LEU A 20 13.98 36.93 21.10
N GLU A 21 14.01 36.20 22.21
CA GLU A 21 14.13 36.79 23.55
C GLU A 21 15.47 37.49 23.74
N GLN A 22 16.55 36.82 23.33
CA GLN A 22 17.92 37.36 23.36
C GLN A 22 18.09 38.58 22.45
N GLU A 23 17.48 38.57 21.27
CA GLU A 23 17.48 39.73 20.39
C GLU A 23 16.73 40.92 20.99
N ASN A 24 15.63 40.68 21.70
CA ASN A 24 14.93 41.74 22.40
C ASN A 24 15.79 42.32 23.54
N GLU A 25 16.54 41.48 24.26
CA GLU A 25 17.50 41.95 25.26
C GLU A 25 18.61 42.82 24.63
N LEU A 26 19.14 42.44 23.47
CA LEU A 26 20.11 43.26 22.71
C LEU A 26 19.51 44.59 22.26
N ARG A 27 18.30 44.59 21.69
CA ARG A 27 17.61 45.82 21.28
C ARG A 27 17.40 46.76 22.47
N ALA A 28 16.97 46.23 23.62
CA ALA A 28 16.80 47.00 24.84
C ALA A 28 18.12 47.57 25.37
N PHE A 29 19.22 46.80 25.28
CA PHE A 29 20.55 47.27 25.66
C PHE A 29 21.00 48.44 24.78
N PHE A 30 20.91 48.31 23.46
CA PHE A 30 21.33 49.37 22.53
C PHE A 30 20.39 50.58 22.47
N ALA A 31 19.19 50.48 23.04
CA ALA A 31 18.27 51.60 23.22
C ALA A 31 18.67 52.53 24.40
N THR A 32 19.61 52.13 25.25
CA THR A 32 20.08 52.97 26.37
C THR A 32 21.09 54.03 25.93
N GLU A 33 21.18 55.14 26.69
CA GLU A 33 22.09 56.26 26.39
C GLU A 33 23.56 55.93 26.74
N GLU A 34 23.79 55.18 27.82
CA GLU A 34 25.13 54.85 28.32
C GLU A 34 25.61 53.49 27.80
N ILE A 35 26.35 53.50 26.69
CA ILE A 35 26.94 52.30 26.07
C ILE A 35 28.47 52.39 26.14
N PRO A 36 29.18 51.28 26.43
CA PRO A 36 30.63 51.24 26.39
C PRO A 36 31.20 51.68 25.04
N ALA A 37 32.31 52.43 25.06
CA ALA A 37 32.89 53.07 23.87
C ALA A 37 33.16 52.11 22.68
N HIS A 38 33.47 50.84 22.94
CA HIS A 38 33.74 49.84 21.91
C HIS A 38 32.45 49.26 21.27
N LEU A 39 31.30 49.33 21.95
CA LEU A 39 30.01 48.88 21.44
C LEU A 39 29.20 50.01 20.78
N THR A 40 29.58 51.26 21.02
CA THR A 40 28.90 52.45 20.45
C THR A 40 28.79 52.38 18.92
N VAL A 41 29.74 51.72 18.25
CA VAL A 41 29.74 51.53 16.79
C VAL A 41 28.48 50.79 16.30
N TYR A 42 27.90 49.90 17.11
CA TYR A 42 26.74 49.09 16.74
C TYR A 42 25.39 49.75 17.06
N LYS A 43 25.38 50.79 17.91
CA LYS A 43 24.18 51.55 18.28
C LYS A 43 23.32 52.00 17.08
N PRO A 44 23.88 52.68 16.05
CA PRO A 44 23.07 53.16 14.92
C PRO A 44 22.41 52.04 14.12
N MET A 45 22.98 50.82 14.12
CA MET A 45 22.37 49.66 13.45
C MET A 45 21.05 49.25 14.13
N PHE A 46 21.08 49.09 15.45
CA PHE A 46 19.88 48.71 16.23
C PHE A 46 18.83 49.82 16.26
N GLU A 47 19.24 51.09 16.29
CA GLU A 47 18.33 52.23 16.15
C GLU A 47 17.68 52.28 14.76
N GLY A 48 18.47 52.07 13.70
CA GLY A 48 17.97 52.01 12.32
C GLY A 48 16.94 50.90 12.12
N PHE A 49 17.15 49.73 12.73
CA PHE A 49 16.17 48.64 12.67
C PHE A 49 14.87 48.95 13.43
N GLN A 50 14.95 49.65 14.56
CA GLN A 50 13.75 50.10 15.27
C GLN A 50 12.95 51.10 14.43
N LEU A 51 13.64 52.05 13.78
CA LEU A 51 13.00 53.00 12.89
C LEU A 51 12.35 52.30 11.68
N ALA A 52 13.09 51.42 10.99
CA ALA A 52 12.60 50.67 9.86
C ALA A 52 11.42 49.74 10.22
N ALA A 53 11.37 49.22 11.44
CA ALA A 53 10.24 48.42 11.92
C ALA A 53 8.93 49.23 12.01
N THR A 54 9.01 50.55 12.16
CA THR A 54 7.84 51.44 12.15
C THR A 54 7.41 51.85 10.74
N GLU A 55 8.25 51.62 9.74
CA GLU A 55 7.92 51.93 8.35
C GLU A 55 6.95 50.89 7.78
N SER A 56 5.66 51.21 7.79
CA SER A 56 4.65 50.43 7.08
C SER A 56 4.39 51.01 5.69
N SER A 57 4.34 50.16 4.66
CA SER A 57 3.90 50.56 3.32
C SER A 57 2.43 51.01 3.37
N GLN A 58 2.18 52.30 3.13
CA GLN A 58 0.82 52.87 3.02
C GLN A 58 0.14 52.53 1.68
N LYS A 59 0.84 51.81 0.79
CA LYS A 59 0.30 51.45 -0.51
C LYS A 59 -0.52 50.18 -0.40
N GLU A 60 -1.83 50.32 -0.57
CA GLU A 60 -2.76 49.20 -0.73
C GLU A 60 -2.28 48.29 -1.87
N PHE A 61 -1.78 47.11 -1.52
CA PHE A 61 -1.37 46.12 -2.50
C PHE A 61 -2.62 45.45 -3.05
N GLN A 62 -3.09 45.92 -4.20
CA GLN A 62 -4.14 45.21 -4.93
C GLN A 62 -3.57 43.92 -5.50
N ILE A 63 -3.81 42.81 -4.81
CA ILE A 63 -3.56 41.48 -5.34
C ILE A 63 -4.46 41.34 -6.57
N PRO A 64 -3.92 41.21 -7.80
CA PRO A 64 -4.78 40.96 -8.94
C PRO A 64 -5.47 39.61 -8.72
N ASP A 65 -6.80 39.64 -8.68
CA ASP A 65 -7.64 38.46 -8.49
C ASP A 65 -7.61 37.63 -9.78
N THR A 66 -6.48 36.98 -10.07
CA THR A 66 -6.31 36.15 -11.27
C THR A 66 -6.87 34.75 -11.03
N LYS A 67 -8.09 34.64 -10.51
CA LYS A 67 -8.82 33.36 -10.54
C LYS A 67 -9.37 33.16 -11.95
N LYS A 68 -8.47 32.88 -12.91
CA LYS A 68 -8.87 32.36 -14.21
C LYS A 68 -9.50 30.99 -13.98
N LYS A 69 -10.84 30.96 -13.91
CA LYS A 69 -11.60 29.71 -13.84
C LYS A 69 -11.29 28.89 -15.09
N SER A 70 -10.46 27.87 -14.92
CA SER A 70 -10.04 26.99 -16.01
C SER A 70 -11.24 26.23 -16.53
N ARG A 71 -11.66 26.51 -17.77
CA ARG A 71 -12.74 25.79 -18.45
C ARG A 71 -12.43 24.29 -18.60
N TYR A 72 -11.15 23.91 -18.49
CA TYR A 72 -10.70 22.51 -18.52
C TYR A 72 -11.16 21.70 -17.30
N TRP A 73 -11.40 22.33 -16.14
CA TRP A 73 -11.91 21.61 -14.96
C TRP A 73 -13.36 21.13 -15.16
N THR A 74 -14.18 21.92 -15.86
CA THR A 74 -15.57 21.53 -16.19
C THR A 74 -15.64 20.45 -17.27
N PHE A 75 -14.66 20.38 -18.18
CA PHE A 75 -14.58 19.29 -19.16
C PHE A 75 -14.10 17.97 -18.56
N GLY A 76 -13.33 17.99 -17.47
CA GLY A 76 -12.88 16.78 -16.79
C GLY A 76 -14.03 15.91 -16.29
N ILE A 77 -15.09 16.52 -15.74
CA ILE A 77 -16.28 15.80 -15.26
C ILE A 77 -17.04 15.17 -16.44
N ALA A 78 -17.26 15.93 -17.52
CA ALA A 78 -17.95 15.43 -18.71
C ALA A 78 -17.18 14.27 -19.39
N ALA A 79 -15.84 14.35 -19.45
CA ALA A 79 -15.00 13.30 -19.99
C ALA A 79 -15.10 11.99 -19.18
N SER A 80 -15.18 12.07 -17.85
CA SER A 80 -15.34 10.89 -16.99
C SER A 80 -16.64 10.13 -17.27
N PHE A 81 -17.75 10.83 -17.46
CA PHE A 81 -19.02 10.19 -17.81
C PHE A 81 -18.98 9.58 -19.21
N ALA A 82 -18.33 10.24 -20.19
CA ALA A 82 -18.17 9.70 -21.53
C ALA A 82 -17.33 8.40 -21.55
N VAL A 83 -16.25 8.33 -20.76
CA VAL A 83 -15.42 7.11 -20.62
C VAL A 83 -16.23 5.99 -19.99
N MET A 84 -16.97 6.27 -18.90
CA MET A 84 -17.80 5.27 -18.24
C MET A 84 -18.91 4.74 -19.16
N ALA A 85 -19.58 5.63 -19.91
CA ALA A 85 -20.58 5.25 -20.89
C ALA A 85 -19.99 4.42 -22.05
N GLY A 86 -18.77 4.74 -22.49
CA GLY A 86 -18.05 3.97 -23.50
C GLY A 86 -17.71 2.54 -23.04
N ILE A 87 -17.17 2.39 -21.83
CA ILE A 87 -16.87 1.08 -21.24
C ILE A 87 -18.16 0.27 -21.03
N ALA A 88 -19.20 0.89 -20.47
CA ALA A 88 -20.49 0.23 -20.24
C ALA A 88 -21.11 -0.24 -21.56
N SER A 89 -21.11 0.62 -22.60
CA SER A 89 -21.60 0.26 -23.94
C SER A 89 -20.80 -0.88 -24.56
N PHE A 90 -19.48 -0.88 -24.41
CA PHE A 90 -18.61 -1.96 -24.92
C PHE A 90 -18.90 -3.29 -24.22
N MET A 91 -19.03 -3.30 -22.89
CA MET A 91 -19.38 -4.49 -22.12
C MET A 91 -20.79 -5.00 -22.45
N PHE A 92 -21.76 -4.10 -22.66
CA PHE A 92 -23.12 -4.48 -23.06
C PHE A 92 -23.19 -5.02 -24.50
N SER A 93 -22.34 -4.50 -25.39
CA SER A 93 -22.27 -4.96 -26.79
C SER A 93 -21.64 -6.35 -26.92
N GLN A 94 -20.74 -6.73 -26.00
CA GLN A 94 -20.20 -8.10 -25.91
C GLN A 94 -21.12 -9.10 -25.18
N GLN A 95 -22.43 -8.86 -25.12
CA GLN A 95 -23.40 -9.85 -24.63
C GLN A 95 -23.56 -11.00 -25.64
N GLY A 96 -22.56 -11.87 -25.69
CA GLY A 96 -22.56 -13.12 -26.43
C GLY A 96 -21.21 -13.79 -26.28
N LEU A 97 -21.21 -15.07 -25.85
CA LEU A 97 -20.01 -15.90 -25.90
C LEU A 97 -19.53 -15.92 -27.35
N SER A 98 -18.26 -15.56 -27.57
CA SER A 98 -17.61 -15.73 -28.87
C SER A 98 -17.79 -17.18 -29.35
N GLN A 99 -17.85 -17.40 -30.67
CA GLN A 99 -17.93 -18.77 -31.21
C GLN A 99 -16.83 -19.68 -30.64
N GLU A 100 -15.65 -19.12 -30.42
CA GLU A 100 -14.50 -19.79 -29.81
C GLU A 100 -14.75 -20.17 -28.34
N GLU A 101 -15.40 -19.31 -27.57
CA GLU A 101 -15.77 -19.60 -26.17
C GLU A 101 -16.86 -20.67 -26.07
N GLN A 102 -17.82 -20.68 -27.01
CA GLN A 102 -18.85 -21.73 -27.07
C GLN A 102 -18.24 -23.10 -27.41
N GLU A 103 -17.30 -23.15 -28.35
CA GLU A 103 -16.58 -24.38 -28.70
C GLU A 103 -15.75 -24.89 -27.53
N ALA A 104 -15.00 -24.00 -26.87
CA ALA A 104 -14.23 -24.34 -25.66
C ALA A 104 -15.13 -24.89 -24.55
N LEU A 105 -16.31 -24.29 -24.34
CA LEU A 105 -17.28 -24.74 -23.34
C LEU A 105 -17.90 -26.09 -23.72
N ALA A 106 -18.15 -26.35 -25.01
CA ALA A 106 -18.64 -27.63 -25.49
C ALA A 106 -17.59 -28.75 -25.33
N ALA A 107 -16.33 -28.48 -25.67
CA ALA A 107 -15.22 -29.41 -25.47
C ALA A 107 -15.02 -29.73 -23.99
N PHE A 108 -15.02 -28.72 -23.13
CA PHE A 108 -14.92 -28.89 -21.68
C PHE A 108 -16.06 -29.74 -21.11
N LYS A 109 -17.30 -29.50 -21.55
CA LYS A 109 -18.46 -30.32 -21.15
C LYS A 109 -18.29 -31.79 -21.55
N LYS A 110 -17.85 -32.06 -22.78
CA LYS A 110 -17.56 -33.44 -23.23
C LYS A 110 -16.48 -34.10 -22.39
N THR A 111 -15.38 -33.40 -22.13
CA THR A 111 -14.30 -33.92 -21.28
C THR A 111 -14.79 -34.22 -19.87
N LYS A 112 -15.63 -33.36 -19.29
CA LYS A 112 -16.22 -33.57 -17.96
C LYS A 112 -17.11 -34.81 -17.93
N GLU A 113 -17.93 -35.02 -18.96
CA GLU A 113 -18.77 -36.21 -19.08
C GLU A 113 -17.94 -37.49 -19.17
N VAL A 114 -16.88 -37.48 -19.99
CA VAL A 114 -15.94 -38.61 -20.11
C VAL A 114 -15.23 -38.88 -18.78
N MET A 115 -14.76 -37.85 -18.09
CA MET A 115 -14.13 -38.00 -16.77
C MET A 115 -15.11 -38.55 -15.73
N PHE A 116 -16.37 -38.14 -15.77
CA PHE A 116 -17.40 -38.66 -14.88
C PHE A 116 -17.64 -40.15 -15.11
N LEU A 117 -17.79 -40.57 -16.38
CA LEU A 117 -17.91 -41.98 -16.75
C LEU A 117 -16.66 -42.79 -16.33
N PHE A 118 -15.48 -42.22 -16.52
CA PHE A 118 -14.23 -42.84 -16.10
C PHE A 118 -14.17 -43.05 -14.58
N SER A 119 -14.61 -42.04 -13.81
CA SER A 119 -14.71 -42.11 -12.36
C SER A 119 -15.68 -43.18 -11.89
N GLU A 120 -16.86 -43.30 -12.53
CA GLU A 120 -17.82 -44.36 -12.19
C GLU A 120 -17.23 -45.76 -12.41
N ASN A 121 -16.51 -45.96 -13.53
CA ASN A 121 -15.87 -47.23 -13.84
C ASN A 121 -14.73 -47.57 -12.85
N LEU A 122 -13.93 -46.58 -12.45
CA LEU A 122 -12.90 -46.78 -11.41
C LEU A 122 -13.52 -47.15 -10.05
N ASN A 123 -14.64 -46.54 -9.69
CA ASN A 123 -15.34 -46.85 -8.44
C ASN A 123 -15.85 -48.31 -8.43
N LYS A 124 -16.47 -48.76 -9.52
CA LYS A 124 -16.92 -50.17 -9.68
C LYS A 124 -15.74 -51.15 -9.72
N GLY A 125 -14.64 -50.78 -10.37
CA GLY A 125 -13.43 -51.60 -10.41
C GLY A 125 -12.81 -51.78 -9.03
N THR A 126 -12.80 -50.72 -8.21
CA THR A 126 -12.32 -50.76 -6.82
C THR A 126 -13.16 -51.68 -5.95
N GLU A 127 -14.48 -51.67 -6.11
CA GLU A 127 -15.40 -52.60 -5.44
C GLU A 127 -15.12 -54.07 -5.82
N SER A 128 -14.86 -54.34 -7.10
CA SER A 128 -14.50 -55.69 -7.56
C SER A 128 -13.17 -56.17 -6.98
N VAL A 129 -12.20 -55.27 -6.81
CA VAL A 129 -10.91 -55.58 -6.13
C VAL A 129 -11.13 -55.87 -4.65
N ALA A 130 -12.10 -55.24 -3.99
CA ALA A 130 -12.44 -55.55 -2.60
C ALA A 130 -12.94 -57.00 -2.44
N HIS A 131 -13.68 -57.56 -3.42
CA HIS A 131 -14.08 -58.97 -3.42
C HIS A 131 -12.91 -59.93 -3.66
N LEU A 132 -11.85 -59.51 -4.37
CA LEU A 132 -10.65 -60.34 -4.55
C LEU A 132 -9.92 -60.56 -3.22
N ASP A 133 -9.91 -59.59 -2.31
CA ASP A 133 -9.32 -59.77 -0.97
C ASP A 133 -10.00 -60.90 -0.18
N GLU A 134 -11.33 -60.99 -0.28
CA GLU A 134 -12.12 -62.06 0.35
C GLU A 134 -11.88 -63.42 -0.31
N PHE A 135 -11.77 -63.46 -1.64
CA PHE A 135 -11.39 -64.68 -2.36
C PHE A 135 -9.99 -65.18 -2.00
N THR A 136 -9.03 -64.27 -1.82
CA THR A 136 -7.67 -64.60 -1.38
C THR A 136 -7.67 -65.22 0.02
N LYS A 137 -8.49 -64.69 0.94
CA LYS A 137 -8.68 -65.29 2.29
C LYS A 137 -9.24 -66.70 2.22
N GLY A 138 -10.27 -66.93 1.40
CA GLY A 138 -10.84 -68.26 1.18
C GLY A 138 -9.81 -69.27 0.64
N THR A 139 -9.00 -68.84 -0.33
CA THR A 139 -7.92 -69.66 -0.91
C THR A 139 -6.85 -70.00 0.12
N SER A 140 -6.47 -69.05 0.99
CA SER A 140 -5.53 -69.27 2.09
C SER A 140 -6.07 -70.29 3.11
N ASN A 141 -7.36 -70.21 3.45
CA ASN A 141 -8.00 -71.19 4.35
C ASN A 141 -8.00 -72.61 3.76
N ILE A 142 -8.23 -72.75 2.44
CA ILE A 142 -8.13 -74.04 1.77
C ILE A 142 -6.71 -74.60 1.85
N ALA A 143 -5.69 -73.74 1.68
CA ALA A 143 -4.30 -74.15 1.83
C ALA A 143 -4.00 -74.68 3.25
N LEU A 144 -4.50 -74.00 4.28
CA LEU A 144 -4.38 -74.44 5.68
C LEU A 144 -5.07 -75.79 5.94
N ILE A 145 -6.26 -76.01 5.36
CA ILE A 145 -6.98 -77.29 5.49
C ILE A 145 -6.21 -78.44 4.84
N ASN A 146 -5.59 -78.19 3.68
CA ASN A 146 -4.76 -79.18 3.02
C ASN A 146 -3.53 -79.54 3.87
N GLU A 147 -2.85 -78.55 4.45
CA GLU A 147 -1.71 -78.77 5.35
C GLU A 147 -2.11 -79.53 6.63
N PHE A 148 -3.27 -79.20 7.20
CA PHE A 148 -3.83 -79.93 8.34
C PHE A 148 -4.14 -81.40 7.98
N THR A 149 -4.67 -81.65 6.78
CA THR A 149 -4.99 -83.01 6.32
C THR A 149 -3.73 -83.85 6.12
N GLU A 150 -2.71 -83.28 5.49
CA GLU A 150 -1.41 -83.92 5.30
C GLU A 150 -0.74 -84.24 6.65
N SER A 151 -0.71 -83.28 7.57
CA SER A 151 -0.13 -83.48 8.91
C SER A 151 -0.88 -84.54 9.70
N LYS A 152 -2.22 -84.56 9.67
CA LYS A 152 -3.04 -85.62 10.28
C LYS A 152 -2.73 -87.00 9.69
N ASN A 153 -2.66 -87.12 8.36
CA ASN A 153 -2.34 -88.39 7.69
C ASN A 153 -0.93 -88.91 8.04
N ARG A 154 0.01 -88.02 8.34
CA ARG A 154 1.35 -88.38 8.78
C ARG A 154 1.40 -88.89 10.22
N ILE A 155 0.49 -88.46 11.09
CA ILE A 155 0.46 -88.84 12.51
C ILE A 155 -0.35 -90.12 12.75
N LEU A 156 -1.36 -90.40 11.90
CA LEU A 156 -2.27 -91.55 12.05
C LEU A 156 -1.87 -92.81 11.24
N LYS A 157 -0.63 -92.87 10.74
CA LYS A 157 0.01 -94.09 10.19
C LYS A 157 1.00 -94.64 11.21
#